data_AF-A0A080ZU48-F1
#
_entry.id   AF-A0A080ZU48-F1
#
_cell.length_a   1.000
_cell.length_b   1.000
_cell.length_c   1.000
_cell.angle_alpha   90.00
_cell.angle_beta   90.00
_cell.angle_gamma   90.00
#
_symmetry.space_group_name_H-M   'P 1'
#
loop_
_entity.id
_entity.type
_entity.pdbx_description
1 polymer ?
#
loop_
_entity_poly.entity_id
_entity_poly.type
_entity_poly.pdbx_seq_one_letter_code
_entity_poly.pdbx_strand_id
1 'polypeptide(L)'
;MDCMPVSFSKRPLVRSNAKMEPNLAATLQKYIDHLYTYVRDHIALKLTEKFGVLLDGWSSGGRHFIAIVAVFHDPMVLQPTERNPNKSPFSAGCERHFGQ
;
A
#
# COMPACT_ATOMS: atom_id res chain seq x y z
N MET A 1 8.18 -12.21 -17.09
CA MET A 1 7.96 -12.46 -15.65
C MET A 1 6.65 -13.19 -15.54
N ASP A 2 6.67 -14.45 -15.10
CA ASP A 2 5.45 -15.23 -14.93
C ASP A 2 4.62 -14.64 -13.79
N CYS A 3 3.37 -14.25 -14.07
CA CYS A 3 2.41 -13.76 -13.09
C CYS A 3 1.93 -14.90 -12.19
N MET A 4 2.83 -15.43 -11.36
CA MET A 4 2.49 -16.46 -10.41
C MET A 4 1.67 -15.85 -9.27
N PRO A 5 0.52 -16.44 -8.91
CA PRO A 5 -0.29 -15.92 -7.82
C PRO A 5 0.49 -16.03 -6.50
N VAL A 6 0.22 -15.13 -5.55
CA VAL A 6 0.87 -15.14 -4.21
C VAL A 6 0.68 -16.46 -3.47
N SER A 7 -0.35 -17.24 -3.81
CA SER A 7 -0.54 -18.61 -3.30
C SER A 7 0.53 -19.61 -3.76
N PHE A 8 1.32 -19.29 -4.79
CA PHE A 8 2.38 -20.15 -5.31
C PHE A 8 3.48 -20.39 -4.27
N SER A 9 3.87 -19.36 -3.50
CA SER A 9 4.87 -19.48 -2.43
C SER A 9 4.37 -20.35 -1.26
N LYS A 10 3.06 -20.58 -1.16
CA LYS A 10 2.46 -21.47 -0.15
C LYS A 10 2.51 -22.96 -0.54
N ARG A 11 2.87 -23.29 -1.79
CA ARG A 11 2.98 -24.69 -2.23
C ARG A 11 4.17 -25.36 -1.51
N PRO A 12 4.02 -26.59 -0.98
CA PRO A 12 5.07 -27.26 -0.21
C PRO A 12 6.42 -27.34 -0.92
N LEU A 13 6.41 -27.66 -2.22
CA LEU A 13 7.61 -27.75 -3.05
C LEU A 13 8.30 -26.39 -3.26
N VAL A 14 7.52 -25.34 -3.49
CA VAL A 14 8.06 -23.98 -3.67
C VAL A 14 8.66 -23.48 -2.36
N ARG A 15 7.99 -23.74 -1.24
CA ARG A 15 8.47 -23.38 0.08
C ARG A 15 9.76 -24.12 0.48
N SER A 16 9.82 -25.42 0.19
CA SER A 16 11.02 -26.24 0.41
C SER A 16 12.20 -25.76 -0.46
N ASN A 17 11.94 -25.41 -1.72
CA ASN A 17 12.97 -24.91 -2.63
C ASN A 17 13.40 -23.47 -2.34
N ALA A 18 12.50 -22.64 -1.78
CA ALA A 18 12.78 -21.25 -1.43
C ALA A 18 13.57 -21.08 -0.12
N LYS A 19 13.82 -22.16 0.64
CA LYS A 19 14.48 -22.13 1.97
C LYS A 19 13.91 -21.06 2.90
N MET A 20 12.60 -20.83 2.81
CA MET A 20 11.93 -19.73 3.49
C MET A 20 11.41 -20.20 4.84
N GLU A 21 12.05 -19.75 5.92
CA GLU A 21 11.71 -20.14 7.29
C GLU A 21 10.24 -19.82 7.65
N PRO A 22 9.54 -20.67 8.44
CA PRO A 22 8.13 -20.48 8.79
C PRO A 22 7.82 -19.15 9.45
N ASN A 23 8.81 -18.56 10.12
CA ASN A 23 8.70 -17.29 10.81
C ASN A 23 8.47 -16.10 9.85
N LEU A 24 8.72 -16.27 8.54
CA LEU A 24 8.52 -15.20 7.57
C LEU A 24 7.05 -14.86 7.36
N ALA A 25 6.12 -15.80 7.46
CA ALA A 25 4.70 -15.49 7.25
C ALA A 25 4.14 -14.61 8.37
N ALA A 26 4.45 -14.93 9.63
CA ALA A 26 4.05 -14.14 10.79
C ALA A 26 4.77 -12.77 10.80
N THR A 27 6.06 -12.76 10.46
CA THR A 27 6.84 -11.54 10.32
C THR A 27 6.31 -10.65 9.20
N LEU A 28 5.96 -11.21 8.04
CA LEU A 28 5.38 -10.49 6.91
C LEU A 28 4.02 -9.90 7.28
N GLN A 29 3.16 -10.67 7.96
CA GLN A 29 1.88 -10.16 8.45
C GLN A 29 2.10 -8.96 9.37
N LYS A 30 3.04 -9.07 10.33
CA LYS A 30 3.39 -7.96 11.22
C LYS A 30 3.84 -6.71 10.46
N TYR A 31 4.69 -6.87 9.43
CA TYR A 31 5.11 -5.74 8.60
C TYR A 31 3.95 -5.13 7.80
N ILE A 32 3.02 -5.94 7.29
CA ILE A 32 1.81 -5.45 6.61
C ILE A 32 0.94 -4.66 7.59
N ASP A 33 0.76 -5.14 8.82
CA ASP A 33 -0.04 -4.46 9.85
C ASP A 33 0.58 -3.12 10.27
N HIS A 34 1.92 -3.07 10.40
CA HIS A 34 2.66 -1.84 10.64
C HIS A 34 2.52 -0.85 9.49
N LEU A 35 2.67 -1.30 8.25
CA LEU A 35 2.51 -0.47 7.06
C LEU A 35 1.09 0.08 6.97
N TYR A 36 0.10 -0.77 7.24
CA TYR A 36 -1.31 -0.38 7.24
C TYR A 36 -1.58 0.71 8.27
N THR A 37 -1.06 0.59 9.49
CA THR A 37 -1.21 1.61 10.54
C THR A 37 -0.57 2.93 10.10
N TYR A 38 0.66 2.88 9.58
CA TYR A 38 1.35 4.07 9.07
C TYR A 38 0.57 4.76 7.95
N VAL A 39 0.09 4.01 6.97
CA VAL A 39 -0.67 4.55 5.83
C VAL A 39 -2.00 5.14 6.30
N ARG A 40 -2.70 4.47 7.24
CA ARG A 40 -3.95 4.96 7.82
C ARG A 40 -3.73 6.32 8.48
N ASP A 41 -2.73 6.44 9.34
CA ASP A 41 -2.45 7.67 10.08
C ASP A 41 -2.08 8.81 9.11
N HIS A 42 -1.28 8.51 8.08
CA HIS A 42 -0.91 9.48 7.06
C HIS A 42 -2.10 9.94 6.20
N ILE A 43 -3.02 9.03 5.86
CA ILE A 43 -4.27 9.39 5.18
C ILE A 43 -5.14 10.24 6.10
N ALA A 44 -5.27 9.89 7.38
CA ALA A 44 -6.07 10.64 8.34
C ALA A 44 -5.58 12.09 8.52
N LEU A 45 -4.27 12.32 8.44
CA LEU A 45 -3.67 13.66 8.48
C LEU A 45 -3.93 14.47 7.19
N LYS A 46 -4.12 13.80 6.06
CA LYS A 46 -4.31 14.43 4.74
C LYS A 46 -5.76 14.61 4.34
N LEU A 47 -6.65 13.75 4.83
CA LEU A 47 -8.05 13.78 4.48
C LEU A 47 -8.71 15.03 5.07
N THR A 48 -9.36 15.82 4.21
CA THR A 48 -10.12 17.00 4.62
C THR A 48 -11.43 16.61 5.31
N GLU A 49 -11.99 17.49 6.14
CA GLU A 49 -13.30 17.26 6.79
C GLU A 49 -14.43 16.99 5.78
N LYS A 50 -14.30 17.54 4.56
CA LYS A 50 -15.19 17.29 3.43
C LYS A 50 -14.44 16.54 2.34
N PHE A 51 -14.95 15.37 1.99
CA PHE A 51 -14.45 14.56 0.88
C PHE A 51 -15.63 13.86 0.19
N GLY A 52 -15.46 13.50 -1.07
CA GLY A 52 -16.39 12.67 -1.81
C GLY A 52 -16.12 11.18 -1.55
N VAL A 53 -17.16 10.35 -1.67
CA VAL A 53 -17.02 8.88 -1.62
C VAL A 53 -17.38 8.34 -3.00
N LEU A 54 -16.43 7.62 -3.61
CA LEU A 54 -16.65 6.85 -4.83
C LEU A 54 -16.87 5.39 -4.44
N LEU A 55 -17.97 4.83 -4.96
CA LEU A 55 -18.28 3.41 -4.84
C LEU A 55 -18.10 2.79 -6.23
N ASP A 56 -17.22 1.81 -6.33
CA ASP A 56 -17.08 0.97 -7.52
C ASP A 56 -17.45 -0.47 -7.16
N GLY A 57 -18.16 -1.16 -8.04
CA GLY A 57 -18.72 -2.46 -7.75
C GLY A 57 -18.59 -3.41 -8.92
N TRP A 58 -18.15 -4.64 -8.66
CA TRP A 58 -18.13 -5.69 -9.68
C TRP A 58 -18.57 -7.03 -9.08
N SER A 59 -18.99 -7.94 -9.96
CA SER A 59 -19.35 -9.30 -9.56
C SER A 59 -18.54 -10.31 -10.36
N SER A 60 -18.02 -11.34 -9.70
CA SER A 60 -17.28 -12.41 -10.36
C SER A 60 -17.43 -13.73 -9.62
N GLY A 61 -17.80 -14.79 -10.34
CA GLY A 61 -17.92 -16.14 -9.79
C GLY A 61 -18.88 -16.24 -8.60
N GLY A 62 -20.02 -15.54 -8.66
CA GLY A 62 -21.02 -15.52 -7.57
C GLY A 62 -20.64 -14.69 -6.34
N ARG A 63 -19.53 -13.94 -6.39
CA ARG A 63 -19.15 -12.98 -5.34
C ARG A 63 -19.36 -11.56 -5.82
N HIS A 64 -19.87 -10.71 -4.93
CA HIS A 64 -20.01 -9.27 -5.13
C HIS A 64 -18.88 -8.55 -4.41
N PHE A 65 -18.25 -7.61 -5.09
CA PHE A 65 -17.14 -6.80 -4.60
C PHE A 65 -17.54 -5.34 -4.67
N ILE A 66 -17.16 -4.58 -3.65
CA ILE A 66 -17.35 -3.13 -3.59
C ILE A 66 -16.02 -2.51 -3.15
N ALA A 67 -15.49 -1.61 -3.96
CA ALA A 67 -14.42 -0.71 -3.59
C ALA A 67 -15.03 0.60 -3.07
N ILE A 68 -14.57 1.05 -1.90
CA ILE A 68 -14.94 2.33 -1.31
C ILE A 68 -13.69 3.21 -1.35
N VAL A 69 -13.76 4.33 -2.08
CA VAL A 69 -12.62 5.22 -2.29
C VAL A 69 -12.98 6.63 -1.81
N ALA A 70 -12.15 7.21 -0.95
CA ALA A 70 -12.26 8.61 -0.57
C ALA A 70 -11.61 9.50 -1.63
N VAL A 71 -12.34 10.52 -2.10
CA VAL A 71 -11.91 11.46 -3.14
C VAL A 71 -11.88 12.86 -2.54
N PHE A 72 -10.71 13.48 -2.51
CA PHE A 72 -10.55 14.83 -1.98
C PHE A 72 -9.55 15.61 -2.84
N HIS A 73 -9.65 16.94 -2.76
CA HIS A 73 -8.70 17.82 -3.41
C HIS A 73 -7.50 18.03 -2.47
N ASP A 74 -6.31 17.58 -2.89
CA ASP A 74 -5.06 17.85 -2.17
C ASP A 74 -4.39 19.13 -2.73
N PRO A 75 -4.47 20.28 -2.03
CA PRO A 75 -3.89 21.53 -2.50
C PRO A 75 -2.35 21.47 -2.57
N MET A 76 -1.70 20.51 -1.90
CA MET A 76 -0.24 20.36 -1.95
C MET A 76 0.25 19.70 -3.25
N VAL A 77 -0.62 18.97 -3.97
CA VAL A 77 -0.29 18.30 -5.24
C VAL A 77 -0.26 19.29 -6.41
N LEU A 78 -0.87 20.48 -6.27
CA LEU A 78 -0.94 21.51 -7.31
C LEU A 78 0.29 22.43 -7.40
N GLN A 79 1.26 22.33 -6.50
CA GLN A 79 2.52 23.05 -6.66
C GLN A 79 3.26 22.44 -7.86
N PRO A 80 3.52 23.18 -8.96
CA PRO A 80 4.37 22.70 -10.04
C PRO A 80 5.81 22.69 -9.49
N THR A 81 6.14 21.66 -8.73
CA THR A 81 7.53 21.35 -8.42
C THR A 81 8.11 20.90 -9.75
N GLU A 82 9.07 21.66 -10.29
CA GLU A 82 9.86 21.22 -11.44
C GLU A 82 10.24 19.76 -11.22
N ARG A 83 9.70 18.89 -12.08
CA ARG A 83 9.81 17.46 -11.93
C ARG A 83 11.23 17.10 -12.33
N ASN A 84 12.18 17.19 -11.39
CA ASN A 84 13.54 16.72 -11.60
C ASN A 84 13.44 15.20 -11.90
N PRO A 85 13.82 14.75 -13.11
CA PRO A 85 13.65 13.35 -13.53
C PRO A 85 14.44 12.35 -12.67
N ASN A 86 15.36 12.83 -11.83
CA ASN A 86 16.16 12.01 -10.93
C ASN A 86 15.60 11.92 -9.49
N LYS A 87 14.47 12.58 -9.17
CA LYS A 87 13.87 12.53 -7.83
C LYS A 87 12.61 11.67 -7.83
N SER A 88 12.62 10.60 -7.02
CA SER A 88 11.43 9.79 -6.81
C SER A 88 10.39 10.59 -6.01
N PRO A 89 9.08 10.49 -6.32
CA PRO A 89 8.02 11.20 -5.60
C PRO A 89 7.90 10.77 -4.12
N PHE A 90 8.56 9.67 -3.73
CA PHE A 90 8.68 9.21 -2.35
C PHE A 90 9.81 9.88 -1.57
N SER A 91 10.72 10.61 -2.21
CA SER A 91 11.89 11.21 -1.54
C SER A 91 11.56 12.50 -0.79
N ALA A 92 10.40 13.12 -1.03
CA ALA A 92 10.09 14.45 -0.50
C ALA A 92 9.53 14.45 0.94
N GLY A 93 9.25 13.27 1.51
CA GLY A 93 8.66 13.14 2.86
C GLY A 93 9.55 12.51 3.92
N CYS A 94 10.76 12.07 3.56
CA CYS A 94 11.62 11.27 4.44
C CYS A 94 12.88 12.03 4.89
N GLU A 95 12.74 13.28 5.28
CA GLU A 95 13.74 13.96 6.09
C GLU A 95 13.03 14.54 7.30
N ARG A 96 13.07 13.81 8.43
CA ARG A 96 13.21 14.37 9.78
C ARG A 96 13.38 13.25 10.83
N HIS A 97 14.62 13.19 11.35
CA HIS A 97 15.03 12.81 12.70
C HIS A 97 14.64 11.43 13.24
N PHE A 98 15.52 10.45 13.02
CA PHE A 98 15.89 9.51 14.09
C PHE A 98 17.31 9.85 14.55
N GLY A 99 17.42 10.35 15.78
CA GLY A 99 18.67 10.76 16.39
C GLY A 99 18.44 11.40 17.75
N GLN A 100 18.23 10.55 18.76
CA GLN A 100 18.92 10.64 20.06
C GLN A 100 19.34 9.22 20.42
#